data_AF-A0A3D5ARE8-F1
#
_entry.id   AF-A0A3D5ARE8-F1
#
_cell.length_a   1.000
_cell.length_b   1.000
_cell.length_c   1.000
_cell.angle_alpha   90.00
_cell.angle_beta   90.00
_cell.angle_gamma   90.00
#
_symmetry.space_group_name_H-M   'P 1'
#
loop_
_entity.id
_entity.type
_entity.pdbx_description
1 polymer ?
#
loop_
_entity_poly.entity_id
_entity_poly.type
_entity_poly.pdbx_seq_one_letter_code
_entity_poly.pdbx_strand_id
1 'polypeptide(L)'
;MKTFKVAVTGTHSTGKTTFAEALKETLDAQGYNTVCVSDLGEECRDRGFNILYDHTPQSTLWIMTEGIRREMEAALTANVIIVDRPVP
;
A
#
# COMPACT_ATOMS: atom_id res chain seq x y z
N MET A 1 13.15 -17.33 -0.52
CA MET A 1 12.87 -16.52 -1.72
C MET A 1 13.17 -15.07 -1.39
N LYS A 2 13.75 -14.28 -2.30
CA LYS A 2 13.98 -12.85 -2.06
C LYS A 2 12.70 -12.09 -2.41
N THR A 3 12.21 -11.27 -1.48
CA THR A 3 11.05 -10.39 -1.69
C THR A 3 11.54 -9.01 -2.09
N PHE A 4 10.93 -8.41 -3.10
CA PHE A 4 11.20 -7.06 -3.56
C PHE A 4 10.06 -6.13 -3.17
N LYS A 5 10.39 -4.95 -2.65
CA LYS A 5 9.41 -3.91 -2.30
C LYS A 5 9.49 -2.80 -3.33
N VAL A 6 8.33 -2.42 -3.90
CA VAL A 6 8.19 -1.29 -4.80
C VAL A 6 7.33 -0.23 -4.11
N ALA A 7 7.98 0.86 -3.72
CA ALA A 7 7.30 2.02 -3.18
C ALA A 7 6.69 2.86 -4.30
N VAL A 8 5.38 3.06 -4.26
CA VAL A 8 4.69 4.02 -5.14
C VAL A 8 4.37 5.25 -4.31
N THR A 9 4.92 6.40 -4.72
CA THR A 9 4.76 7.68 -4.03
C THR A 9 4.35 8.77 -5.02
N GLY A 10 3.68 9.80 -4.51
CA GLY A 10 3.17 10.92 -5.31
C GLY A 10 2.03 11.64 -4.61
N THR A 11 1.67 12.81 -5.14
CA THR A 11 0.61 13.65 -4.56
C THR A 11 -0.78 13.02 -4.74
N HIS A 12 -1.77 13.52 -3.99
CA HIS A 12 -3.14 13.02 -4.09
C HIS A 12 -3.69 13.20 -5.52
N SER A 13 -4.50 12.25 -6.00
CA SER A 13 -5.15 12.30 -7.32
C SER A 13 -4.23 12.30 -8.55
N THR A 14 -2.99 11.80 -8.46
CA THR A 14 -2.05 11.67 -9.61
C THR A 14 -2.02 10.27 -10.26
N GLY A 15 -3.03 9.44 -10.06
CA GLY A 15 -3.11 8.11 -10.69
C GLY A 15 -2.23 7.01 -10.06
N LYS A 16 -1.78 7.19 -8.80
CA LYS A 16 -0.96 6.18 -8.09
C LYS A 16 -1.62 4.81 -8.01
N THR A 17 -2.91 4.77 -7.66
CA THR A 17 -3.68 3.53 -7.56
C THR A 17 -3.73 2.84 -8.93
N THR A 18 -4.09 3.59 -9.98
CA THR A 18 -4.10 3.09 -11.36
C THR A 18 -2.75 2.54 -11.81
N PHE A 19 -1.65 3.23 -11.46
CA PHE A 19 -0.31 2.75 -11.76
C PHE A 19 0.03 1.46 -11.00
N ALA A 20 -0.29 1.39 -9.70
CA ALA A 20 -0.02 0.22 -8.86
C ALA A 20 -0.79 -1.02 -9.35
N GLU A 21 -2.05 -0.85 -9.75
CA GLU A 21 -2.88 -1.89 -10.35
C GLU A 21 -2.28 -2.39 -11.67
N ALA A 22 -1.97 -1.48 -12.59
CA ALA A 22 -1.37 -1.85 -13.88
C ALA A 22 0.00 -2.53 -13.72
N LEU A 23 0.80 -2.07 -12.74
CA LEU A 23 2.08 -2.70 -12.40
C LEU A 23 1.88 -4.11 -11.85
N LYS A 24 0.90 -4.30 -10.95
CA LYS A 24 0.56 -5.61 -10.40
C LYS A 24 0.16 -6.58 -11.52
N GLU A 25 -0.78 -6.19 -12.37
CA GLU A 25 -1.24 -7.03 -13.49
C GLU A 25 -0.08 -7.43 -14.41
N THR A 26 0.80 -6.49 -14.72
CA THR A 26 1.97 -6.73 -15.58
C THR A 26 2.94 -7.73 -14.93
N LEU A 27 3.21 -7.61 -13.63
CA LEU A 27 4.12 -8.51 -12.91
C LEU A 27 3.52 -9.90 -12.74
N ASP A 28 2.23 -10.00 -12.43
CA ASP A 28 1.54 -11.29 -12.33
C ASP A 28 1.53 -12.02 -13.68
N ALA A 29 1.32 -11.30 -14.79
CA ALA A 29 1.41 -11.84 -16.14
C ALA A 29 2.82 -12.38 -16.48
N GLN A 30 3.86 -11.90 -15.80
CA GLN A 30 5.24 -12.39 -15.90
C GLN A 30 5.55 -13.53 -14.93
N GLY A 31 4.57 -13.99 -14.15
CA GLY A 31 4.71 -15.11 -13.20
C GLY A 31 5.25 -14.72 -11.83
N TYR A 32 5.32 -13.43 -11.49
CA TYR A 32 5.59 -13.00 -10.11
C TYR A 32 4.35 -13.19 -9.24
N ASN A 33 4.54 -13.57 -7.97
CA ASN A 33 3.50 -13.46 -6.98
C ASN A 33 3.50 -12.03 -6.39
N THR A 34 2.63 -11.16 -6.90
CA THR A 34 2.59 -9.75 -6.54
C THR A 34 1.42 -9.42 -5.62
N VAL A 35 1.71 -8.75 -4.51
CA VAL A 35 0.69 -8.20 -3.59
C VAL A 35 0.78 -6.68 -3.60
N CYS A 36 -0.37 -6.02 -3.59
CA CYS A 36 -0.47 -4.56 -3.44
C CYS A 36 -0.99 -4.23 -2.05
N VAL A 37 -0.28 -3.36 -1.32
CA VAL A 37 -0.71 -2.73 -0.08
C VAL A 37 -1.12 -1.30 -0.43
N SER A 38 -2.41 -1.10 -0.68
CA SER A 38 -3.02 0.18 -1.09
C SER A 38 -4.20 0.54 -0.20
N ASP A 39 -4.82 1.69 -0.49
CA ASP A 39 -6.13 2.12 0.04
C ASP A 39 -6.21 2.30 1.56
N LEU A 40 -5.06 2.31 2.24
CA LEU A 40 -4.97 2.50 3.70
C LEU A 40 -5.65 3.80 4.15
N GLY A 41 -5.60 4.86 3.33
CA GLY A 41 -6.28 6.11 3.64
C GLY A 41 -7.81 5.96 3.62
N GLU A 42 -8.35 5.35 2.57
CA GLU A 42 -9.79 5.09 2.42
C GLU A 42 -10.29 4.18 3.54
N GLU A 43 -9.57 3.09 3.83
CA GLU A 43 -9.98 2.21 4.92
C GLU A 43 -9.89 2.90 6.29
N CYS A 44 -8.87 3.72 6.53
CA CYS A 44 -8.78 4.52 7.75
C CYS A 44 -10.03 5.40 7.95
N ARG A 45 -10.49 6.06 6.88
CA ARG A 45 -11.73 6.85 6.88
C ARG A 45 -12.94 5.98 7.19
N ASP A 46 -13.05 4.82 6.55
CA ASP A 46 -14.20 3.94 6.71
C ASP A 46 -14.28 3.31 8.11
N ARG A 47 -13.14 3.25 8.82
CA ARG A 47 -13.05 2.91 10.25
C ARG A 47 -13.42 4.07 11.19
N GLY A 48 -13.75 5.25 10.65
CA GLY A 48 -14.19 6.41 11.41
C GLY A 48 -13.07 7.36 11.84
N PHE A 49 -11.85 7.19 11.32
CA PHE A 49 -10.77 8.14 11.59
C PHE A 49 -10.85 9.36 10.68
N ASN A 50 -10.54 10.53 11.23
CA ASN A 50 -10.43 11.75 10.44
C ASN A 50 -9.16 11.70 9.56
N ILE A 51 -9.33 11.87 8.25
CA ILE A 51 -8.26 11.91 7.26
C ILE A 51 -8.35 13.19 6.41
N LEU A 52 -7.37 13.40 5.51
CA LEU A 52 -7.30 14.55 4.60
C LEU A 52 -7.19 15.89 5.35
N TYR A 53 -8.22 16.74 5.28
CA TYR A 53 -8.20 18.09 5.86
C TYR A 53 -8.22 18.09 7.39
N ASP A 54 -8.74 17.01 8.00
CA ASP A 54 -8.82 16.83 9.46
C ASP A 54 -7.88 15.71 9.94
N HIS A 55 -6.74 15.52 9.26
CA HIS A 55 -5.80 14.45 9.61
C HIS A 55 -5.31 14.58 11.06
N THR A 56 -5.31 13.45 11.78
CA THR A 56 -4.92 13.38 13.20
C THR A 56 -3.71 12.47 13.37
N PRO A 57 -2.92 12.65 14.44
CA PRO A 57 -1.83 11.72 14.77
C PRO A 57 -2.32 10.26 14.88
N GLN A 58 -3.53 10.03 15.38
CA GLN A 58 -4.13 8.70 15.47
C GLN A 58 -4.38 8.09 14.08
N SER A 59 -4.89 8.88 13.13
CA SER A 59 -5.13 8.38 11.77
C SER A 59 -3.83 8.15 11.01
N THR A 60 -2.79 8.95 11.25
CA THR A 60 -1.43 8.67 10.77
C THR A 60 -0.92 7.34 11.31
N LEU A 61 -0.98 7.14 12.64
CA LEU A 61 -0.46 5.94 13.29
C LEU A 61 -1.21 4.70 12.83
N TRP A 62 -2.53 4.80 12.65
CA TRP A 62 -3.35 3.70 12.14
C TRP A 62 -2.91 3.31 10.74
N ILE A 63 -2.79 4.27 9.82
CA ILE A 63 -2.35 4.03 8.42
C ILE A 63 -0.97 3.36 8.40
N MET A 64 -0.01 3.87 9.17
CA MET A 64 1.34 3.31 9.21
C MET A 64 1.35 1.88 9.77
N THR A 65 0.67 1.66 10.90
CA THR A 65 0.64 0.34 11.56
C THR A 65 -0.03 -0.70 10.68
N GLU A 66 -1.14 -0.33 10.04
CA GLU A 66 -1.87 -1.23 9.15
C GLU A 66 -1.10 -1.53 7.87
N GLY A 67 -0.40 -0.55 7.30
CA GLY A 67 0.52 -0.74 6.19
C GLY A 67 1.62 -1.74 6.53
N ILE A 68 2.33 -1.51 7.64
CA ILE A 68 3.40 -2.42 8.12
C ILE A 68 2.86 -3.84 8.32
N ARG A 69 1.69 -4.00 8.97
CA ARG A 69 1.07 -5.31 9.20
C ARG A 69 0.84 -6.06 7.88
N ARG A 70 0.22 -5.40 6.90
CA ARG A 70 -0.07 -6.00 5.57
C ARG A 70 1.21 -6.31 4.80
N GLU A 71 2.20 -5.44 4.85
CA GLU A 71 3.50 -5.67 4.23
C GLU A 71 4.19 -6.91 4.82
N MET A 72 4.16 -7.07 6.15
CA MET A 72 4.74 -8.23 6.83
C MET A 72 4.02 -9.52 6.46
N GLU A 73 2.69 -9.52 6.41
CA GLU A 73 1.89 -10.69 6.02
C GLU A 73 2.12 -11.04 4.54
N ALA A 74 2.15 -10.04 3.65
CA ALA A 74 2.43 -10.23 2.24
C ALA A 74 3.82 -10.84 2.00
N ALA A 75 4.83 -10.45 2.80
CA ALA A 75 6.19 -10.97 2.68
C ALA A 75 6.31 -12.48 2.94
N LEU A 76 5.32 -13.11 3.59
CA LEU A 76 5.30 -14.56 3.83
C LEU A 76 5.07 -15.35 2.54
N THR A 77 4.36 -14.76 1.57
CA THR A 77 3.90 -15.47 0.36
C THR A 77 4.36 -14.81 -0.93
N ALA A 78 4.51 -13.48 -0.94
CA ALA A 78 4.77 -12.69 -2.15
C ALA A 78 6.26 -12.54 -2.47
N ASN A 79 6.54 -12.45 -3.76
CA ASN A 79 7.86 -12.12 -4.29
C ASN A 79 8.02 -10.64 -4.57
N VAL A 80 6.92 -9.95 -4.86
CA VAL A 80 6.89 -8.50 -5.05
C VAL A 80 5.76 -7.91 -4.21
N ILE A 81 6.07 -6.85 -3.46
CA ILE A 81 5.10 -6.10 -2.67
C ILE A 81 5.11 -4.66 -3.19
N ILE A 82 3.99 -4.21 -3.74
CA ILE A 82 3.77 -2.83 -4.13
C ILE A 82 3.13 -2.11 -2.96
N VAL A 83 3.65 -0.95 -2.55
CA VAL A 83 3.17 -0.24 -1.35
C VAL A 83 2.85 1.20 -1.71
N ASP A 84 1.60 1.62 -1.47
CA ASP A 84 1.22 3.03 -1.39
C ASP A 84 1.56 3.54 0.02
N ARG A 85 2.42 4.56 0.09
CA ARG A 85 2.97 5.13 1.35
C ARG A 85 3.87 4.14 2.13
N PRO A 86 5.07 3.82 1.61
CA PRO A 86 5.99 2.92 2.30
C PRO A 86 6.43 3.49 3.65
N VAL A 87 6.59 2.62 4.64
CA VAL A 87 7.32 2.92 5.87
C VAL A 87 8.78 2.42 5.71
N PRO A 88 9.79 3.21 6.11
CA PRO A 88 11.20 2.80 6.09
C PRO A 88 11.50 1.53 6.90
#